data_AF-A0A8C1AKU4-F1
#
_entry.id   AF-A0A8C1AKU4-F1
#
_cell.length_a   1.000
_cell.length_b   1.000
_cell.length_c   1.000
_cell.angle_alpha   90.00
_cell.angle_beta   90.00
_cell.angle_gamma   90.00
#
_symmetry.space_group_name_H-M   'P 1'
#
loop_
_entity.id
_entity.type
_entity.pdbx_description
1 polymer ?
#
loop_
_entity_poly.entity_id
_entity_poly.type
_entity_poly.pdbx_seq_one_letter_code
_entity_poly.pdbx_strand_id
1 'polypeptide(L)'
;ITVPVADPGAWATAMNNLGIVPMGLTGQQLGFDPNLGIITPINPMMAGISLVQPHPVAAELPVIKEIIHCKSCTLFPQNPNLPPPSTRERPPGCKTVFVGGLPENATEEIIKEVFDQCGEIVAIRKSKKNFCHIRFSEEFMVDKALYLSGYRMRIGSSTDKKDSGRIHVDFAQARDDLYEWECKQRLLAREERHRRKIQEDWLRPPSPPPIMHFSEHEAALLAEKLKDDNKFSDASAVLFTWIDRGEVNRRTANHFYSMIQSANSHVRRLMNEKAQHEEEMELAKEHFKNSLLAILTQFEQITAVFTAATRQKAWDHFSKAQRKNIDIWRKQCEELRNAQSEEIMGIRREEEMEMSDEDLEENPCKKMRMEDTVLSAQTCALREENDSLRWQLDAYRNEVELLKKEQGKTYRTEEDHTQEQQLHFLQQTMQNMQQQLLRLQEELKGKELELEQAKDEQRYLEGEVLSFREKVGQISCQRQHMFINKPALLSVSHTGIISTFLHVHPFGANIEYLWSYIQRLDTKISAGELERLMVRLPNMFQQEFSGVGATLEKRWKFCGFETLKSV
;
A
#
# COMPACT_ATOMS: atom_id res chain seq x y z
N ILE A 1 -25.82 36.54 -8.32
CA ILE A 1 -24.76 37.46 -7.84
C ILE A 1 -23.45 36.73 -8.04
N THR A 2 -22.70 37.15 -9.05
CA THR A 2 -21.42 36.59 -9.50
C THR A 2 -20.31 37.00 -8.53
N VAL A 3 -19.53 36.03 -8.05
CA VAL A 3 -18.32 36.24 -7.22
C VAL A 3 -17.11 36.36 -8.16
N PRO A 4 -16.26 37.39 -8.04
CA PRO A 4 -15.12 37.56 -8.94
C PRO A 4 -13.93 36.68 -8.51
N VAL A 5 -13.29 36.07 -9.50
CA VAL A 5 -12.05 35.28 -9.42
C VAL A 5 -10.89 36.23 -9.10
N ALA A 6 -10.14 35.93 -8.04
CA ALA A 6 -8.96 36.69 -7.63
C ALA A 6 -7.80 36.51 -8.63
N ASP A 7 -7.12 37.63 -8.89
CA ASP A 7 -6.08 37.84 -9.88
C ASP A 7 -4.77 37.09 -9.54
N PRO A 8 -4.20 36.25 -10.42
CA PRO A 8 -2.97 35.47 -10.16
C PRO A 8 -1.69 36.31 -9.96
N GLY A 9 -1.72 37.62 -10.24
CA GLY A 9 -0.55 38.51 -10.17
C GLY A 9 -0.11 38.92 -8.74
N ALA A 10 -1.01 38.82 -7.75
CA ALA A 10 -0.70 39.24 -6.38
C ALA A 10 0.31 38.32 -5.68
N TRP A 11 0.28 37.02 -5.99
CA TRP A 11 1.19 36.01 -5.44
C TRP A 11 2.64 36.14 -5.95
N ALA A 12 2.81 36.51 -7.22
CA ALA A 12 4.12 36.69 -7.83
C ALA A 12 4.89 37.89 -7.25
N THR A 13 4.17 38.94 -6.85
CA THR A 13 4.76 40.15 -6.24
C THR A 13 5.15 39.92 -4.77
N ALA A 14 4.41 39.08 -4.04
CA ALA A 14 4.72 38.72 -2.66
C ALA A 14 5.99 37.85 -2.55
N MET A 15 6.23 36.96 -3.51
CA MET A 15 7.39 36.06 -3.55
C MET A 15 8.71 36.80 -3.87
N ASN A 16 8.66 37.89 -4.63
CA ASN A 16 9.85 38.68 -5.01
C ASN A 16 10.38 39.56 -3.85
N ASN A 17 9.50 39.98 -2.94
CA ASN A 17 9.87 40.78 -1.76
C ASN A 17 10.49 39.95 -0.61
N LEU A 18 10.49 38.61 -0.71
CA LEU A 18 11.06 37.70 0.28
C LEU A 18 12.43 37.11 -0.11
N GLY A 19 13.05 37.59 -1.19
CA GLY A 19 14.45 37.29 -1.51
C GLY A 19 14.77 35.84 -1.88
N ILE A 20 13.77 35.05 -2.29
CA ILE A 20 13.99 33.67 -2.77
C ILE A 20 14.14 33.71 -4.29
N VAL A 21 15.38 33.56 -4.76
CA VAL A 21 15.71 33.49 -6.19
C VAL A 21 15.62 32.04 -6.66
N PRO A 22 14.76 31.68 -7.64
CA PRO A 22 14.81 30.36 -8.26
C PRO A 22 15.98 30.29 -9.25
N MET A 23 16.85 29.30 -9.06
CA MET A 23 17.97 28.98 -9.94
C MET A 23 17.44 28.58 -11.32
N GLY A 24 17.90 29.28 -12.36
CA GLY A 24 17.40 29.14 -13.72
C GLY A 24 17.77 27.84 -14.41
N LEU A 25 16.82 27.30 -15.17
CA LEU A 25 17.05 26.46 -16.34
C LEU A 25 16.44 27.19 -17.54
N THR A 26 17.30 27.46 -18.51
CA THR A 26 17.08 28.21 -19.74
C THR A 26 15.98 27.57 -20.62
N GLY A 27 14.86 28.27 -20.79
CA GLY A 27 13.89 28.01 -21.85
C GLY A 27 14.20 28.86 -23.08
N GLN A 28 14.50 28.22 -24.21
CA GLN A 28 14.49 28.86 -25.52
C GLN A 28 13.12 28.64 -26.18
N GLN A 29 12.49 29.75 -26.53
CA GLN A 29 11.16 29.87 -27.14
C GLN A 29 11.06 29.14 -28.48
N LEU A 30 9.94 28.45 -28.72
CA LEU A 30 9.39 28.24 -30.06
C LEU A 30 7.86 28.39 -30.01
N GLY A 31 7.37 29.30 -30.87
CA GLY A 31 5.98 29.71 -30.96
C GLY A 31 5.07 28.72 -31.69
N PHE A 32 3.77 28.86 -31.41
CA PHE A 32 2.69 28.19 -32.11
C PHE A 32 2.19 29.04 -33.29
N ASP A 33 2.02 28.42 -34.45
CA ASP A 33 1.29 28.96 -35.60
C ASP A 33 0.23 27.92 -36.04
N PRO A 34 -1.07 28.27 -36.18
CA PRO A 34 -2.14 27.29 -36.38
C PRO A 34 -2.68 27.34 -37.82
N ASN A 35 -1.97 26.74 -38.78
CA ASN A 35 -2.61 26.35 -40.05
C ASN A 35 -1.74 25.38 -40.87
N LEU A 36 -2.06 24.08 -40.86
CA LEU A 36 -1.91 23.13 -41.97
C LEU A 36 -2.20 21.71 -41.45
N GLY A 37 -3.30 21.13 -41.95
CA GLY A 37 -3.61 19.72 -41.75
C GLY A 37 -2.67 18.83 -42.55
N ILE A 38 -2.28 17.71 -41.92
CA ILE A 38 -2.06 16.35 -42.44
C ILE A 38 -1.20 15.64 -41.37
N ILE A 39 -1.80 14.73 -40.60
CA ILE A 39 -1.05 13.80 -39.76
C ILE A 39 -1.56 12.38 -40.06
N THR A 40 -0.71 11.65 -40.78
CA THR A 40 -0.59 10.19 -40.81
C THR A 40 -0.25 9.66 -39.40
N PRO A 41 -0.76 8.49 -38.97
CA PRO A 41 -0.44 7.97 -37.64
C PRO A 41 1.02 7.49 -37.58
N ILE A 42 1.84 8.21 -36.81
CA ILE A 42 3.19 7.81 -36.43
C ILE A 42 3.08 6.86 -35.22
N ASN A 43 3.68 5.69 -35.41
CA ASN A 43 3.81 4.61 -34.46
C ASN A 43 4.88 4.94 -33.40
N PRO A 44 4.59 5.05 -32.09
CA PRO A 44 5.62 5.30 -31.08
C PRO A 44 5.95 3.99 -30.35
N MET A 45 6.78 3.13 -30.98
CA MET A 45 7.49 2.07 -30.27
C MET A 45 8.87 1.88 -30.89
N MET A 46 9.87 2.58 -30.36
CA MET A 46 11.30 2.20 -30.30
C MET A 46 12.14 3.41 -29.89
N ALA A 47 12.14 3.74 -28.61
CA ALA A 47 13.20 4.51 -27.96
C ALA A 47 13.18 4.12 -26.48
N GLY A 48 14.13 3.27 -26.06
CA GLY A 48 14.18 2.85 -24.66
C GLY A 48 14.75 1.47 -24.38
N ILE A 49 15.74 0.99 -25.15
CA ILE A 49 16.65 -0.06 -24.68
C ILE A 49 18.07 0.36 -25.06
N SER A 50 18.65 1.21 -24.22
CA SER A 50 20.09 1.43 -24.14
C SER A 50 20.37 2.16 -22.85
N LEU A 51 20.87 1.41 -21.87
CA LEU A 51 21.92 1.79 -20.90
C LEU A 51 22.06 0.60 -19.93
N VAL A 52 22.46 -0.55 -20.46
CA VAL A 52 23.21 -1.52 -19.65
C VAL A 52 24.67 -1.13 -19.82
N GLN A 53 25.28 -0.69 -18.72
CA GLN A 53 26.71 -0.41 -18.64
C GLN A 53 27.50 -1.63 -19.12
N PRO A 54 28.61 -1.45 -19.88
CA PRO A 54 29.50 -2.55 -20.18
C PRO A 54 30.07 -3.05 -18.85
N HIS A 55 29.77 -4.29 -18.48
CA HIS A 55 30.48 -4.97 -17.41
C HIS A 55 31.98 -4.97 -17.75
N PRO A 56 32.87 -4.79 -16.76
CA PRO A 56 34.30 -4.91 -16.99
C PRO A 56 34.58 -6.31 -17.54
N VAL A 57 35.22 -6.33 -18.71
CA VAL A 57 35.67 -7.55 -19.39
C VAL A 57 36.48 -8.36 -18.39
N ALA A 58 35.90 -9.44 -17.88
CA ALA A 58 36.64 -10.43 -17.12
C ALA A 58 37.74 -10.95 -18.04
N ALA A 59 38.99 -10.86 -17.61
CA ALA A 59 40.13 -11.39 -18.33
C ALA A 59 39.85 -12.85 -18.73
N GLU A 60 39.86 -13.15 -20.03
CA GLU A 60 39.71 -14.50 -20.55
C GLU A 60 40.85 -15.37 -19.97
N LEU A 61 40.49 -16.27 -19.07
CA LEU A 61 41.38 -17.35 -18.66
C LEU A 61 41.69 -18.19 -19.92
N PRO A 62 42.95 -18.65 -20.12
CA PRO A 62 43.28 -19.53 -21.23
C PRO A 62 42.46 -20.82 -21.10
N VAL A 63 41.50 -21.01 -22.00
CA VAL A 63 40.69 -22.22 -22.07
C VAL A 63 41.59 -23.36 -22.57
N ILE A 64 42.12 -24.16 -21.65
CA ILE A 64 42.85 -25.38 -21.99
C ILE A 64 41.83 -26.39 -22.52
N LYS A 65 41.74 -26.51 -23.85
CA LYS A 65 40.92 -27.51 -24.53
C LYS A 65 41.58 -28.89 -24.36
N GLU A 66 40.88 -29.86 -23.77
CA GLU A 66 41.38 -31.23 -23.58
C GLU A 66 41.22 -32.10 -24.85
N ILE A 67 41.97 -33.20 -24.93
CA ILE A 67 41.83 -34.20 -26.01
C ILE A 67 40.56 -35.01 -25.78
N ILE A 68 39.64 -35.01 -26.76
CA ILE A 68 38.38 -35.73 -26.68
C ILE A 68 38.53 -37.06 -27.42
N HIS A 69 38.29 -38.17 -26.71
CA HIS A 69 38.35 -39.52 -27.27
C HIS A 69 36.93 -40.04 -27.53
N CYS A 70 36.61 -40.32 -28.79
CA CYS A 70 35.39 -41.01 -29.21
C CYS A 70 35.73 -42.44 -29.65
N LYS A 71 34.73 -43.31 -29.80
CA LYS A 71 34.89 -44.72 -30.20
C LYS A 71 35.49 -44.85 -31.60
N SER A 72 35.10 -43.97 -32.52
CA SER A 72 35.56 -44.01 -33.91
C SER A 72 36.55 -42.90 -34.31
N CYS A 73 36.78 -41.89 -33.45
CA CYS A 73 37.72 -40.80 -33.74
C CYS A 73 38.31 -40.15 -32.48
N THR A 74 39.38 -39.38 -32.62
CA THR A 74 39.97 -38.58 -31.54
C THR A 74 40.09 -37.12 -31.99
N LEU A 75 39.64 -36.19 -31.16
CA LEU A 75 39.71 -34.74 -31.39
C LEU A 75 40.87 -34.14 -30.59
N PHE A 76 41.85 -33.60 -31.28
CA PHE A 76 42.99 -32.91 -30.67
C PHE A 76 42.73 -31.40 -30.62
N PRO A 77 42.97 -30.73 -29.48
CA PRO A 77 42.77 -29.30 -29.35
C PRO A 77 43.74 -28.51 -30.25
N GLN A 78 43.38 -27.28 -30.58
CA GLN A 78 44.29 -26.35 -31.25
C GLN A 78 45.36 -25.86 -30.26
N ASN A 79 46.56 -25.55 -30.76
CA ASN A 79 47.59 -24.89 -29.96
C ASN A 79 47.02 -23.57 -29.39
N PRO A 80 47.08 -23.34 -28.06
CA PRO A 80 46.56 -22.12 -27.42
C PRO A 80 47.14 -20.81 -27.98
N ASN A 81 48.30 -20.86 -28.64
CA ASN A 81 48.97 -19.69 -29.21
C ASN A 81 48.42 -19.24 -30.58
N LEU A 82 47.40 -19.92 -31.13
CA LEU A 82 46.77 -19.54 -32.38
C LEU A 82 45.47 -18.78 -32.11
N PRO A 83 45.11 -17.78 -32.95
CA PRO A 83 43.88 -17.04 -32.78
C PRO A 83 42.65 -17.98 -32.81
N PRO A 84 41.62 -17.70 -31.99
CA PRO A 84 40.40 -18.49 -31.99
C PRO A 84 39.75 -18.47 -33.38
N PRO A 85 39.06 -19.55 -33.79
CA PRO A 85 38.35 -19.58 -35.06
C PRO A 85 37.34 -18.44 -35.15
N SER A 86 37.27 -17.77 -36.31
CA SER A 86 36.29 -16.72 -36.57
C SER A 86 34.87 -17.27 -36.48
N THR A 87 33.99 -16.63 -35.70
CA THR A 87 32.57 -16.97 -35.60
C THR A 87 31.71 -15.85 -36.18
N ARG A 88 30.56 -16.20 -36.77
CA ARG A 88 29.57 -15.24 -37.26
C ARG A 88 28.71 -14.70 -36.11
N GLU A 89 27.97 -13.64 -36.38
CA GLU A 89 26.89 -13.21 -35.49
C GLU A 89 25.80 -14.30 -35.41
N ARG A 90 25.30 -14.57 -34.20
CA ARG A 90 24.27 -15.57 -33.95
C ARG A 90 22.94 -15.14 -34.57
N PRO A 91 22.36 -15.91 -35.51
CA PRO A 91 21.02 -15.65 -36.01
C PRO A 91 19.95 -15.84 -34.91
N PRO A 92 18.80 -15.12 -34.97
CA PRO A 92 17.70 -15.31 -34.02
C PRO A 92 17.16 -16.74 -34.06
N GLY A 93 17.02 -17.36 -32.88
CA GLY A 93 16.51 -18.74 -32.77
C GLY A 93 17.45 -19.83 -33.29
N CYS A 94 18.73 -19.52 -33.51
CA CYS A 94 19.70 -20.45 -34.08
C CYS A 94 19.82 -21.73 -33.24
N LYS A 95 19.36 -22.85 -33.79
CA LYS A 95 19.54 -24.21 -33.26
C LYS A 95 20.44 -25.06 -34.17
N THR A 96 20.78 -24.54 -35.35
CA THR A 96 21.57 -25.23 -36.36
C THR A 96 23.00 -24.70 -36.38
N VAL A 97 23.98 -25.60 -36.35
CA VAL A 97 25.39 -25.28 -36.55
C VAL A 97 25.88 -25.73 -37.91
N PHE A 98 26.80 -24.97 -38.47
CA PHE A 98 27.61 -25.35 -39.62
C PHE A 98 28.90 -25.99 -39.11
N VAL A 99 29.24 -27.16 -39.64
CA VAL A 99 30.50 -27.86 -39.32
C VAL A 99 31.27 -28.07 -40.62
N GLY A 100 32.36 -27.33 -40.81
CA GLY A 100 33.28 -27.45 -41.94
C GLY A 100 34.58 -28.18 -41.58
N GLY A 101 35.35 -28.57 -42.59
CA GLY A 101 36.69 -29.14 -42.41
C GLY A 101 36.69 -30.59 -41.90
N LEU A 102 35.58 -31.30 -42.10
CA LEU A 102 35.45 -32.73 -41.79
C LEU A 102 36.40 -33.55 -42.69
N PRO A 103 37.00 -34.64 -42.18
CA PRO A 103 37.69 -35.62 -43.01
C PRO A 103 36.78 -36.19 -44.11
N GLU A 104 37.35 -36.55 -45.26
CA GLU A 104 36.59 -37.08 -46.42
C GLU A 104 35.86 -38.38 -46.05
N ASN A 105 36.51 -39.22 -45.23
CA ASN A 105 35.98 -40.50 -44.76
C ASN A 105 35.07 -40.38 -43.52
N ALA A 106 34.76 -39.17 -43.03
CA ALA A 106 33.89 -38.98 -41.87
C ALA A 106 32.44 -39.36 -42.19
N THR A 107 31.94 -40.49 -41.71
CA THR A 107 30.54 -40.89 -41.90
C THR A 107 29.58 -40.10 -41.00
N GLU A 108 28.28 -40.14 -41.29
CA GLU A 108 27.26 -39.45 -40.49
C GLU A 108 27.25 -39.98 -39.04
N GLU A 109 27.53 -41.28 -38.85
CA GLU A 109 27.61 -41.92 -37.53
C GLU A 109 28.76 -41.36 -36.69
N ILE A 110 29.93 -41.12 -37.31
CA ILE A 110 31.09 -40.53 -36.62
C ILE A 110 30.78 -39.08 -36.22
N ILE A 111 30.15 -38.32 -37.12
CA ILE A 111 29.74 -36.93 -36.84
C ILE A 111 28.71 -36.91 -35.71
N LYS A 112 27.71 -37.79 -35.77
CA LYS A 112 26.71 -37.94 -34.73
C LYS A 112 27.37 -38.26 -33.40
N GLU A 113 28.26 -39.24 -33.35
CA GLU A 113 28.97 -39.64 -32.13
C GLU A 113 29.69 -38.45 -31.45
N VAL A 114 30.37 -37.61 -32.24
CA VAL A 114 31.07 -36.42 -31.73
C VAL A 114 30.10 -35.39 -31.17
N PHE A 115 29.06 -35.05 -31.93
CA PHE A 115 28.17 -33.92 -31.61
C PHE A 115 27.00 -34.30 -30.68
N ASP A 116 26.71 -35.59 -30.48
CA ASP A 116 25.72 -36.10 -29.54
C ASP A 116 26.10 -35.74 -28.09
N GLN A 117 27.40 -35.60 -27.81
CA GLN A 117 27.90 -35.12 -26.51
C GLN A 117 27.56 -33.64 -26.26
N CYS A 118 27.31 -32.86 -27.32
CA CYS A 118 26.97 -31.44 -27.21
C CYS A 118 25.48 -31.22 -26.93
N GLY A 119 24.61 -32.14 -27.35
CA GLY A 119 23.17 -32.03 -27.17
C GLY A 119 22.38 -33.00 -28.04
N GLU A 120 21.06 -33.02 -27.85
CA GLU A 120 20.15 -33.87 -28.62
C GLU A 120 20.06 -33.37 -30.07
N ILE A 121 20.51 -34.23 -31.00
CA ILE A 121 20.52 -33.92 -32.43
C ILE A 121 19.17 -34.27 -33.06
N VAL A 122 18.52 -33.27 -33.65
CA VAL A 122 17.26 -33.40 -34.39
C VAL A 122 17.51 -33.85 -35.83
N ALA A 123 18.52 -33.30 -36.50
CA ALA A 123 18.84 -33.64 -37.88
C ALA A 123 20.31 -33.36 -38.23
N ILE A 124 20.92 -34.22 -39.03
CA ILE A 124 22.23 -33.99 -39.65
C ILE A 124 22.05 -33.94 -41.17
N ARG A 125 22.61 -32.91 -41.81
CA ARG A 125 22.59 -32.73 -43.26
C ARG A 125 24.04 -32.64 -43.77
N LYS A 126 24.64 -33.78 -44.14
CA LYS A 126 26.01 -33.85 -44.68
C LYS A 126 26.05 -33.46 -46.17
N SER A 127 27.01 -32.62 -46.54
CA SER A 127 27.27 -32.21 -47.92
C SER A 127 28.42 -33.02 -48.54
N LYS A 128 28.48 -33.03 -49.88
CA LYS A 128 29.59 -33.63 -50.66
C LYS A 128 30.90 -32.84 -50.53
N LYS A 129 30.87 -31.61 -49.99
CA LYS A 129 32.03 -30.72 -49.86
C LYS A 129 32.62 -30.71 -48.43
N ASN A 130 32.64 -31.87 -47.76
CA ASN A 130 33.26 -32.04 -46.43
C ASN A 130 32.76 -31.05 -45.35
N PHE A 131 31.47 -30.69 -45.42
CA PHE A 131 30.79 -29.93 -44.37
C PHE A 131 29.43 -30.56 -44.06
N CYS A 132 28.89 -30.31 -42.88
CA CYS A 132 27.52 -30.67 -42.53
C CYS A 132 26.81 -29.54 -41.78
N HIS A 133 25.48 -29.61 -41.77
CA HIS A 133 24.66 -28.82 -40.87
C HIS A 133 24.04 -29.75 -39.83
N ILE A 134 24.14 -29.39 -38.55
CA ILE A 134 23.58 -30.17 -37.45
C ILE A 134 22.56 -29.30 -36.74
N ARG A 135 21.32 -29.75 -36.67
CA ARG A 135 20.23 -29.08 -35.95
C ARG A 135 20.03 -29.75 -34.60
N PHE A 136 20.09 -28.98 -33.53
CA PHE A 136 19.81 -29.42 -32.16
C PHE A 136 18.36 -29.13 -31.76
N SER A 137 17.90 -29.72 -30.65
CA SER A 137 16.55 -29.46 -30.12
C SER A 137 16.44 -28.06 -29.51
N GLU A 138 17.50 -27.60 -28.84
CA GLU A 138 17.52 -26.34 -28.08
C GLU A 138 18.65 -25.39 -28.49
N GLU A 139 18.44 -24.08 -28.30
CA GLU A 139 19.38 -23.03 -28.71
C GLU A 139 20.72 -23.11 -27.95
N PHE A 140 20.71 -23.40 -26.65
CA PHE A 140 21.93 -23.46 -25.83
C PHE A 140 22.87 -24.63 -26.18
N MET A 141 22.39 -25.65 -26.91
CA MET A 141 23.23 -26.79 -27.33
C MET A 141 24.22 -26.37 -28.42
N VAL A 142 23.88 -25.34 -29.20
CA VAL A 142 24.76 -24.73 -30.21
C VAL A 142 26.03 -24.18 -29.58
N ASP A 143 25.95 -23.57 -28.39
CA ASP A 143 27.11 -23.05 -27.65
C ASP A 143 28.14 -24.16 -27.36
N LYS A 144 27.67 -25.34 -26.94
CA LYS A 144 28.52 -26.50 -26.67
C LYS A 144 29.17 -27.04 -27.94
N ALA A 145 28.42 -27.07 -29.05
CA ALA A 145 28.97 -27.48 -30.34
C ALA A 145 30.03 -26.50 -30.85
N LEU A 146 29.84 -25.19 -30.63
CA LEU A 146 30.77 -24.14 -31.03
C LEU A 146 32.14 -24.29 -30.34
N TYR A 147 32.16 -24.81 -29.12
CA TYR A 147 33.40 -25.11 -28.38
C TYR A 147 34.33 -26.08 -29.13
N LEU A 148 33.76 -27.00 -29.93
CA LEU A 148 34.51 -27.95 -30.75
C LEU A 148 35.18 -27.31 -31.97
N SER A 149 34.89 -26.04 -32.27
CA SER A 149 35.55 -25.30 -33.34
C SER A 149 37.06 -25.22 -33.10
N GLY A 150 37.85 -25.55 -34.13
CA GLY A 150 39.30 -25.53 -34.11
C GLY A 150 39.95 -26.87 -33.77
N TYR A 151 39.20 -27.87 -33.29
CA TYR A 151 39.74 -29.21 -33.02
C TYR A 151 40.22 -29.92 -34.30
N ARG A 152 41.27 -30.73 -34.18
CA ARG A 152 41.72 -31.62 -35.25
C ARG A 152 41.14 -33.01 -35.03
N MET A 153 40.27 -33.43 -35.91
CA MET A 153 39.65 -34.75 -35.92
C MET A 153 40.55 -35.75 -36.64
N ARG A 154 40.74 -36.93 -36.03
CA ARG A 154 41.42 -38.10 -36.62
C ARG A 154 40.53 -39.32 -36.50
N ILE A 155 40.24 -40.00 -37.61
CA ILE A 155 39.41 -41.21 -37.65
C ILE A 155 40.29 -42.45 -37.45
N GLY A 156 39.95 -43.28 -36.46
CA GLY A 156 40.74 -44.46 -36.07
C GLY A 156 42.21 -44.14 -35.76
N SER A 157 43.12 -45.07 -36.12
CA SER A 157 44.57 -44.91 -35.96
C SER A 157 45.27 -44.40 -37.24
N SER A 158 44.51 -44.09 -38.29
CA SER A 158 45.07 -43.66 -39.57
C SER A 158 45.68 -42.26 -39.46
N THR A 159 46.82 -42.07 -40.14
CA THR A 159 47.50 -40.77 -40.24
C THR A 159 47.32 -40.11 -41.60
N ASP A 160 46.54 -40.74 -42.48
CA ASP A 160 46.30 -40.26 -43.83
C ASP A 160 45.54 -38.94 -43.86
N LYS A 161 45.84 -38.14 -44.89
CA LYS A 161 45.20 -36.83 -45.10
C LYS A 161 43.68 -36.93 -45.29
N LYS A 162 43.16 -38.11 -45.68
CA LYS A 162 41.73 -38.37 -45.89
C LYS A 162 40.97 -38.69 -44.60
N ASP A 163 41.70 -39.14 -43.58
CA ASP A 163 41.17 -39.53 -42.26
C ASP A 163 41.42 -38.46 -41.19
N SER A 164 42.03 -37.32 -41.55
CA SER A 164 42.34 -36.24 -40.63
C SER A 164 41.97 -34.86 -41.19
N GLY A 165 41.23 -34.08 -40.40
CA GLY A 165 40.70 -32.76 -40.77
C GLY A 165 40.62 -31.84 -39.57
N ARG A 166 40.65 -30.51 -39.79
CA ARG A 166 40.44 -29.52 -38.72
C ARG A 166 38.99 -29.07 -38.79
N ILE A 167 38.20 -29.41 -37.78
CA ILE A 167 36.79 -29.05 -37.74
C ILE A 167 36.63 -27.58 -37.37
N HIS A 168 35.73 -26.92 -38.09
CA HIS A 168 35.32 -25.55 -37.81
C HIS A 168 33.81 -25.55 -37.62
N VAL A 169 33.38 -25.23 -36.40
CA VAL A 169 31.97 -25.10 -36.05
C VAL A 169 31.64 -23.61 -36.01
N ASP A 170 30.52 -23.23 -36.63
CA ASP A 170 30.01 -21.86 -36.67
C ASP A 170 28.47 -21.86 -36.69
N PHE A 171 27.84 -20.70 -36.45
CA PHE A 171 26.39 -20.57 -36.54
C PHE A 171 25.90 -20.77 -37.97
N ALA A 172 24.80 -21.52 -38.13
CA ALA A 172 24.13 -21.65 -39.41
C ALA A 172 22.83 -20.85 -39.44
N GLN A 173 22.60 -20.14 -40.53
CA GLN A 173 21.32 -19.49 -40.78
C GLN A 173 20.36 -20.50 -41.41
N ALA A 174 19.60 -21.20 -40.57
CA ALA A 174 18.56 -22.12 -41.01
C ALA A 174 17.20 -21.42 -41.11
N ARG A 175 16.48 -21.68 -42.20
CA ARG A 175 15.14 -21.11 -42.44
C ARG A 175 14.11 -21.58 -41.42
N ASP A 176 14.20 -22.86 -41.03
CA ASP A 176 13.29 -23.47 -40.05
C ASP A 176 13.44 -22.84 -38.66
N ASP A 177 14.68 -22.57 -38.25
CA ASP A 177 15.02 -21.94 -36.97
C ASP A 177 14.47 -20.50 -36.90
N LEU A 178 14.64 -19.72 -37.97
CA LEU A 178 14.10 -18.36 -38.07
C LEU A 178 12.56 -18.37 -38.00
N TYR A 179 11.92 -19.29 -38.72
CA TYR A 179 10.45 -19.40 -38.73
C TYR A 179 9.88 -19.75 -37.35
N GLU A 180 10.51 -20.68 -36.63
CA GLU A 180 10.14 -21.02 -35.25
C GLU A 180 10.26 -19.81 -34.32
N TRP A 181 11.36 -19.07 -34.43
CA TRP A 181 11.58 -17.86 -33.64
C TRP A 181 10.53 -16.78 -33.93
N GLU A 182 10.22 -16.50 -35.20
CA GLU A 182 9.18 -15.53 -35.58
C GLU A 182 7.79 -15.93 -35.09
N CYS A 183 7.47 -17.23 -35.09
CA CYS A 183 6.22 -17.74 -34.52
C CYS A 183 6.16 -17.48 -33.01
N LYS A 184 7.25 -17.76 -32.29
CA LYS A 184 7.38 -17.51 -30.85
C LYS A 184 7.25 -16.03 -30.51
N GLN A 185 7.89 -15.14 -31.28
CA GLN A 185 7.75 -13.68 -31.10
C GLN A 185 6.30 -13.21 -31.29
N ARG A 186 5.61 -13.71 -32.32
CA ARG A 186 4.19 -13.39 -32.55
C ARG A 186 3.28 -13.89 -31.44
N LEU A 187 3.61 -15.02 -30.80
CA LEU A 187 2.86 -15.52 -29.65
C LEU A 187 3.04 -14.59 -28.44
N LEU A 188 4.28 -14.25 -28.10
CA LEU A 188 4.60 -13.34 -26.99
C LEU A 188 3.94 -11.97 -27.17
N ALA A 189 3.96 -11.41 -28.38
CA ALA A 189 3.32 -10.12 -28.67
C ALA A 189 1.78 -10.16 -28.54
N ARG A 190 1.13 -11.31 -28.77
CA ARG A 190 -0.32 -11.47 -28.52
C ARG A 190 -0.60 -11.56 -27.02
N GLU A 191 0.21 -12.33 -26.30
CA GLU A 191 0.07 -12.49 -24.86
C GLU A 191 0.28 -11.16 -24.12
N GLU A 192 1.27 -10.36 -24.53
CA GLU A 192 1.50 -9.04 -23.94
C GLU A 192 0.33 -8.10 -24.18
N ARG A 193 -0.24 -8.06 -25.40
CA ARG A 193 -1.45 -7.28 -25.67
C ARG A 193 -2.65 -7.73 -24.85
N HIS A 194 -2.81 -9.04 -24.69
CA HIS A 194 -3.86 -9.59 -23.85
C HIS A 194 -3.68 -9.20 -22.38
N ARG A 195 -2.45 -9.27 -21.87
CA ARG A 195 -2.11 -8.87 -20.50
C ARG A 195 -2.36 -7.38 -20.26
N ARG A 196 -1.95 -6.52 -21.20
CA ARG A 196 -2.22 -5.08 -21.14
C ARG A 196 -3.71 -4.78 -21.18
N LYS A 197 -4.47 -5.43 -22.08
CA LYS A 197 -5.93 -5.25 -22.15
C LYS A 197 -6.62 -5.65 -20.85
N ILE A 198 -6.24 -6.77 -20.24
CA ILE A 198 -6.79 -7.18 -18.95
C ILE A 198 -6.47 -6.15 -17.87
N GLN A 199 -5.24 -5.64 -17.82
CA GLN A 199 -4.85 -4.63 -16.84
C GLN A 199 -5.62 -3.31 -17.02
N GLU A 200 -5.80 -2.89 -18.28
CA GLU A 200 -6.61 -1.71 -18.62
C GLU A 200 -8.09 -1.90 -18.26
N ASP A 201 -8.66 -3.08 -18.54
CA ASP A 201 -10.03 -3.43 -18.18
C ASP A 201 -10.22 -3.49 -16.65
N TRP A 202 -9.20 -3.90 -15.88
CA TRP A 202 -9.19 -3.87 -14.41
C TRP A 202 -9.17 -2.46 -13.82
N LEU A 203 -8.51 -1.51 -14.49
CA LEU A 203 -8.42 -0.11 -14.05
C LEU A 203 -9.65 0.72 -14.43
N ARG A 204 -10.52 0.17 -15.28
CA ARG A 204 -11.77 0.83 -15.64
C ARG A 204 -12.71 0.78 -14.42
N PRO A 205 -13.26 1.92 -13.96
CA PRO A 205 -14.25 1.91 -12.90
C PRO A 205 -15.44 1.03 -13.32
N PRO A 206 -16.02 0.22 -12.41
CA PRO A 206 -17.17 -0.59 -12.72
C PRO A 206 -18.29 0.30 -13.25
N SER A 207 -18.87 -0.08 -14.40
CA SER A 207 -20.03 0.62 -14.95
C SER A 207 -21.07 0.78 -13.85
N PRO A 208 -21.65 1.98 -13.64
CA PRO A 208 -22.68 2.16 -12.62
C PRO A 208 -23.76 1.09 -12.79
N PRO A 209 -24.19 0.42 -11.71
CA PRO A 209 -25.21 -0.61 -11.81
C PRO A 209 -26.44 -0.05 -12.53
N PRO A 210 -27.08 -0.85 -13.41
CA PRO A 210 -28.24 -0.39 -14.16
C PRO A 210 -29.28 0.17 -13.19
N ILE A 211 -29.57 1.46 -13.32
CA ILE A 211 -30.51 2.12 -12.43
C ILE A 211 -31.90 1.54 -12.71
N MET A 212 -32.41 0.79 -11.74
CA MET A 212 -33.73 0.16 -11.76
C MET A 212 -34.79 1.18 -12.19
N HIS A 213 -35.59 0.85 -13.21
CA HIS A 213 -36.65 1.73 -13.68
C HIS A 213 -37.86 1.68 -12.75
N PHE A 214 -38.59 2.79 -12.65
CA PHE A 214 -39.83 2.81 -11.89
C PHE A 214 -40.85 1.85 -12.49
N SER A 215 -41.38 0.97 -11.65
CA SER A 215 -42.59 0.20 -11.93
C SER A 215 -43.36 0.03 -10.61
N GLU A 216 -44.66 -0.24 -10.70
CA GLU A 216 -45.50 -0.45 -9.52
C GLU A 216 -45.01 -1.62 -8.65
N HIS A 217 -44.52 -2.69 -9.29
CA HIS A 217 -43.94 -3.84 -8.60
C HIS A 217 -42.64 -3.49 -7.88
N GLU A 218 -41.72 -2.80 -8.58
CA GLU A 218 -40.45 -2.38 -7.98
C GLU A 218 -40.65 -1.35 -6.86
N ALA A 219 -41.67 -0.49 -6.98
CA ALA A 219 -42.00 0.46 -5.92
C ALA A 219 -42.50 -0.22 -4.65
N ALA A 220 -43.28 -1.30 -4.78
CA ALA A 220 -43.69 -2.09 -3.63
C ALA A 220 -42.50 -2.79 -2.95
N LEU A 221 -41.59 -3.38 -3.74
CA LEU A 221 -40.36 -3.99 -3.20
C LEU A 221 -39.44 -2.96 -2.54
N LEU A 222 -39.32 -1.77 -3.13
CA LEU A 222 -38.54 -0.67 -2.57
C LEU A 222 -39.14 -0.18 -1.25
N ALA A 223 -40.47 -0.07 -1.16
CA ALA A 223 -41.15 0.31 0.07
C ALA A 223 -40.90 -0.66 1.24
N GLU A 224 -40.81 -1.97 0.97
CA GLU A 224 -40.43 -2.94 2.00
C GLU A 224 -38.94 -2.85 2.37
N LYS A 225 -38.06 -2.64 1.39
CA LYS A 225 -36.62 -2.43 1.66
C LYS A 225 -36.36 -1.16 2.48
N LEU A 226 -37.15 -0.11 2.27
CA LEU A 226 -37.10 1.15 3.02
C LEU A 226 -37.57 1.02 4.48
N LYS A 227 -38.02 -0.16 4.93
CA LYS A 227 -38.33 -0.44 6.34
C LYS A 227 -37.22 -1.24 7.03
N ASP A 228 -36.28 -1.81 6.27
CA ASP A 228 -35.18 -2.64 6.76
C ASP A 228 -33.92 -1.77 6.93
N ASP A 229 -33.47 -1.63 8.17
CA ASP A 229 -32.31 -0.80 8.53
C ASP A 229 -31.04 -1.17 7.77
N ASN A 230 -30.82 -2.47 7.53
CA ASN A 230 -29.61 -2.96 6.86
C ASN A 230 -29.60 -2.65 5.36
N LYS A 231 -30.77 -2.37 4.78
CA LYS A 231 -30.94 -2.09 3.35
C LYS A 231 -31.37 -0.65 3.08
N PHE A 232 -31.52 0.15 4.15
CA PHE A 232 -32.05 1.50 4.07
C PHE A 232 -31.18 2.41 3.18
N SER A 233 -29.85 2.32 3.31
CA SER A 233 -28.91 3.12 2.49
C SER A 233 -29.13 2.90 1.00
N ASP A 234 -29.08 1.64 0.56
CA ASP A 234 -29.27 1.28 -0.85
C ASP A 234 -30.68 1.62 -1.35
N ALA A 235 -31.70 1.35 -0.54
CA ALA A 235 -33.09 1.64 -0.89
C ALA A 235 -33.36 3.16 -0.98
N SER A 236 -32.77 3.96 -0.09
CA SER A 236 -32.89 5.42 -0.09
C SER A 236 -32.21 6.03 -1.32
N ALA A 237 -31.07 5.49 -1.76
CA ALA A 237 -30.39 5.93 -2.97
C ALA A 237 -31.24 5.69 -4.24
N VAL A 238 -31.92 4.55 -4.31
CA VAL A 238 -32.87 4.25 -5.40
C VAL A 238 -34.07 5.20 -5.34
N LEU A 239 -34.67 5.41 -4.16
CA LEU A 239 -35.79 6.34 -3.99
C LEU A 239 -35.41 7.76 -4.41
N PHE A 240 -34.24 8.24 -3.98
CA PHE A 240 -33.69 9.54 -4.40
C PHE A 240 -33.55 9.62 -5.93
N THR A 241 -32.96 8.60 -6.55
CA THR A 241 -32.75 8.57 -8.00
C THR A 241 -34.06 8.60 -8.79
N TRP A 242 -35.10 7.92 -8.31
CA TRP A 242 -36.43 7.98 -8.93
C TRP A 242 -37.08 9.35 -8.80
N ILE A 243 -36.90 10.02 -7.66
CA ILE A 243 -37.40 11.38 -7.44
C ILE A 243 -36.68 12.39 -8.36
N ASP A 244 -35.34 12.33 -8.41
CA ASP A 244 -34.50 13.23 -9.21
C ASP A 244 -34.76 13.09 -10.73
N ARG A 245 -35.08 11.87 -11.17
CA ARG A 245 -35.49 11.58 -12.57
C ARG A 245 -36.90 12.05 -12.93
N GLY A 246 -37.69 12.51 -11.97
CA GLY A 246 -39.05 12.99 -12.21
C GLY A 246 -40.10 11.88 -12.36
N GLU A 247 -39.87 10.70 -11.79
CA GLU A 247 -40.86 9.60 -11.77
C GLU A 247 -42.08 9.93 -10.88
N VAL A 248 -41.97 10.97 -10.05
CA VAL A 248 -43.06 11.52 -9.22
C VAL A 248 -44.00 12.36 -10.09
N ASN A 249 -45.20 11.84 -10.33
CA ASN A 249 -46.25 12.54 -11.06
C ASN A 249 -47.59 12.36 -10.34
N ARG A 250 -48.66 13.02 -10.82
CA ARG A 250 -49.99 12.96 -10.19
C ARG A 250 -50.54 11.55 -9.99
N ARG A 251 -50.12 10.56 -10.78
CA ARG A 251 -50.56 9.16 -10.67
C ARG A 251 -49.71 8.38 -9.67
N THR A 252 -48.42 8.67 -9.57
CA THR A 252 -47.46 7.95 -8.72
C THR A 252 -47.22 8.60 -7.36
N ALA A 253 -47.66 9.85 -7.16
CA ALA A 253 -47.39 10.66 -5.96
C ALA A 253 -47.74 9.95 -4.64
N ASN A 254 -48.84 9.20 -4.58
CA ASN A 254 -49.21 8.47 -3.36
C ASN A 254 -48.20 7.36 -3.01
N HIS A 255 -47.68 6.64 -4.01
CA HIS A 255 -46.67 5.59 -3.80
C HIS A 255 -45.37 6.19 -3.26
N PHE A 256 -44.92 7.29 -3.86
CA PHE A 256 -43.72 8.01 -3.39
C PHE A 256 -43.93 8.62 -2.02
N TYR A 257 -45.10 9.18 -1.73
CA TYR A 257 -45.43 9.70 -0.41
C TYR A 257 -45.33 8.60 0.67
N SER A 258 -45.89 7.42 0.42
CA SER A 258 -45.76 6.28 1.34
C SER A 258 -44.30 5.83 1.53
N MET A 259 -43.50 5.78 0.46
CA MET A 259 -42.06 5.47 0.55
C MET A 259 -41.28 6.53 1.36
N ILE A 260 -41.61 7.82 1.18
CA ILE A 260 -41.03 8.93 1.94
C ILE A 260 -41.46 8.84 3.42
N GLN A 261 -42.70 8.43 3.70
CA GLN A 261 -43.15 8.19 5.08
C GLN A 261 -42.36 7.04 5.74
N SER A 262 -42.12 5.95 5.01
CA SER A 262 -41.24 4.87 5.49
C SER A 262 -39.84 5.38 5.78
N ALA A 263 -39.25 6.18 4.89
CA ALA A 263 -37.95 6.79 5.12
C ALA A 263 -37.93 7.75 6.34
N ASN A 264 -38.98 8.53 6.54
CA ASN A 264 -39.11 9.42 7.70
C ASN A 264 -39.28 8.66 9.03
N SER A 265 -39.73 7.40 9.01
CA SER A 265 -39.77 6.56 10.20
C SER A 265 -38.38 6.31 10.77
N HIS A 266 -37.35 6.18 9.91
CA HIS A 266 -35.96 6.01 10.33
C HIS A 266 -35.44 7.24 11.08
N VAL A 267 -35.88 8.46 10.74
CA VAL A 267 -35.47 9.67 11.47
C VAL A 267 -35.87 9.60 12.94
N ARG A 268 -37.10 9.19 13.24
CA ARG A 268 -37.56 9.05 14.64
C ARG A 268 -36.80 7.95 15.37
N ARG A 269 -36.57 6.81 14.72
CA ARG A 269 -35.76 5.70 15.28
C ARG A 269 -34.34 6.19 15.61
N LEU A 270 -33.68 6.86 14.66
CA LEU A 270 -32.32 7.38 14.83
C LEU A 270 -32.23 8.43 15.94
N MET A 271 -33.25 9.29 16.11
CA MET A 271 -33.29 10.24 17.22
C MET A 271 -33.42 9.54 18.58
N ASN A 272 -34.21 8.47 18.66
CA ASN A 272 -34.32 7.68 19.89
C ASN A 272 -33.03 6.90 20.19
N GLU A 273 -32.38 6.32 19.16
CA GLU A 273 -31.08 5.66 19.31
C GLU A 273 -30.00 6.63 19.75
N LYS A 274 -29.98 7.84 19.18
CA LYS A 274 -29.10 8.93 19.62
C LYS A 274 -29.32 9.23 21.11
N ALA A 275 -30.56 9.45 21.52
CA ALA A 275 -30.89 9.73 22.92
C ALA A 275 -30.48 8.58 23.86
N GLN A 276 -30.66 7.33 23.43
CA GLN A 276 -30.21 6.16 24.18
C GLN A 276 -28.68 6.12 24.32
N HIS A 277 -27.93 6.40 23.25
CA HIS A 277 -26.47 6.44 23.32
C HIS A 277 -25.94 7.61 24.16
N GLU A 278 -26.64 8.74 24.17
CA GLU A 278 -26.36 9.85 25.08
C GLU A 278 -26.57 9.44 26.55
N GLU A 279 -27.68 8.77 26.86
CA GLU A 279 -27.93 8.23 28.21
C GLU A 279 -26.86 7.19 28.63
N GLU A 280 -26.50 6.26 27.74
CA GLU A 280 -25.45 5.27 27.98
C GLU A 280 -24.08 5.93 28.21
N MET A 281 -23.77 7.01 27.49
CA MET A 281 -22.55 7.79 27.69
C MET A 281 -22.52 8.44 29.07
N GLU A 282 -23.60 9.08 29.48
CA GLU A 282 -23.69 9.73 30.80
C GLU A 282 -23.56 8.72 31.94
N LEU A 283 -24.22 7.56 31.82
CA LEU A 283 -24.05 6.47 32.80
C LEU A 283 -22.60 5.97 32.86
N ALA A 284 -21.90 5.90 31.72
CA ALA A 284 -20.49 5.50 31.67
C ALA A 284 -19.56 6.55 32.30
N LYS A 285 -19.80 7.85 32.04
CA LYS A 285 -19.08 8.98 32.67
C LYS A 285 -19.25 8.92 34.19
N GLU A 286 -20.47 8.73 34.68
CA GLU A 286 -20.77 8.63 36.11
C GLU A 286 -20.10 7.40 36.75
N HIS A 287 -20.11 6.25 36.09
CA HIS A 287 -19.41 5.06 36.56
C HIS A 287 -17.88 5.28 36.65
N PHE A 288 -17.29 5.94 35.66
CA PHE A 288 -15.87 6.29 35.65
C PHE A 288 -15.53 7.25 36.80
N LYS A 289 -16.31 8.31 36.98
CA LYS A 289 -16.18 9.28 38.09
C LYS A 289 -16.23 8.60 39.45
N ASN A 290 -17.18 7.69 39.66
CA ASN A 290 -17.30 6.92 40.89
C ASN A 290 -16.08 6.00 41.13
N SER A 291 -15.58 5.37 40.06
CA SER A 291 -14.36 4.56 40.13
C SER A 291 -13.14 5.40 40.51
N LEU A 292 -13.01 6.61 39.94
CA LEU A 292 -11.90 7.53 40.23
C LEU A 292 -11.96 8.06 41.68
N LEU A 293 -13.16 8.39 42.19
CA LEU A 293 -13.37 8.74 43.59
C LEU A 293 -12.98 7.61 44.55
N ALA A 294 -13.27 6.36 44.19
CA ALA A 294 -12.87 5.20 44.99
C ALA A 294 -11.34 5.05 45.04
N ILE A 295 -10.65 5.27 43.92
CA ILE A 295 -9.18 5.25 43.85
C ILE A 295 -8.58 6.37 44.70
N LEU A 296 -9.11 7.60 44.61
CA LEU A 296 -8.66 8.73 45.44
C LEU A 296 -8.81 8.44 46.93
N THR A 297 -9.93 7.83 47.33
CA THR A 297 -10.15 7.42 48.72
C THR A 297 -9.06 6.47 49.20
N GLN A 298 -8.61 5.53 48.35
CA GLN A 298 -7.49 4.64 48.69
C GLN A 298 -6.16 5.42 48.79
N PHE A 299 -5.89 6.36 47.89
CA PHE A 299 -4.71 7.22 47.99
C PHE A 299 -4.70 8.07 49.27
N GLU A 300 -5.84 8.58 49.72
CA GLU A 300 -5.96 9.29 50.99
C GLU A 300 -5.62 8.40 52.18
N GLN A 301 -6.13 7.16 52.20
CA GLN A 301 -5.80 6.18 53.24
C GLN A 301 -4.29 5.87 53.27
N ILE A 302 -3.67 5.65 52.10
CA ILE A 302 -2.23 5.41 51.99
C ILE A 302 -1.43 6.65 52.43
N THR A 303 -1.86 7.84 52.03
CA THR A 303 -1.24 9.12 52.46
C THR A 303 -1.30 9.28 53.98
N ALA A 304 -2.41 8.89 54.61
CA ALA A 304 -2.56 8.92 56.06
C ALA A 304 -1.58 7.96 56.76
N VAL A 305 -1.35 6.77 56.21
CA VAL A 305 -0.35 5.82 56.71
C VAL A 305 1.05 6.41 56.62
N PHE A 306 1.44 6.95 55.47
CA PHE A 306 2.75 7.61 55.34
C PHE A 306 2.88 8.77 56.32
N THR A 307 1.83 9.60 56.46
CA THR A 307 1.75 10.71 57.42
C THR A 307 1.94 10.26 58.86
N ALA A 308 1.35 9.14 59.25
CA ALA A 308 1.58 8.54 60.56
C ALA A 308 3.02 8.02 60.71
N ALA A 309 3.60 7.42 59.68
CA ALA A 309 4.95 6.85 59.71
C ALA A 309 6.06 7.91 59.86
N THR A 310 5.85 9.15 59.42
CA THR A 310 6.82 10.25 59.63
C THR A 310 6.65 10.99 60.93
N ARG A 311 5.68 10.63 61.78
CA ARG A 311 5.59 11.20 63.12
C ARG A 311 6.78 10.72 63.94
N GLN A 312 7.38 11.62 64.73
CA GLN A 312 8.59 11.34 65.52
C GLN A 312 8.56 9.98 66.24
N LYS A 313 7.41 9.64 66.85
CA LYS A 313 7.19 8.37 67.58
C LYS A 313 7.46 7.12 66.74
N ALA A 314 7.11 7.10 65.47
CA ALA A 314 7.39 5.98 64.55
C ALA A 314 8.72 6.20 63.82
N TRP A 315 9.00 7.44 63.42
CA TRP A 315 10.14 7.83 62.61
C TRP A 315 11.49 7.42 63.20
N ASP A 316 11.67 7.60 64.52
CA ASP A 316 12.93 7.30 65.20
C ASP A 316 13.28 5.80 65.21
N HIS A 317 12.29 4.93 65.02
CA HIS A 317 12.49 3.48 64.98
C HIS A 317 12.90 2.97 63.58
N PHE A 318 12.69 3.75 62.53
CA PHE A 318 13.09 3.38 61.17
C PHE A 318 14.57 3.64 60.92
N SER A 319 15.20 2.80 60.10
CA SER A 319 16.57 3.02 59.64
C SER A 319 16.65 4.20 58.66
N LYS A 320 17.86 4.74 58.47
CA LYS A 320 18.10 5.84 57.52
C LYS A 320 17.66 5.50 56.09
N ALA A 321 17.84 4.24 55.65
CA ALA A 321 17.40 3.79 54.33
C ALA A 321 15.87 3.66 54.24
N GLN A 322 15.22 3.14 55.29
CA GLN A 322 13.76 3.02 55.35
C GLN A 322 13.08 4.39 55.34
N ARG A 323 13.60 5.36 56.10
CA ARG A 323 13.13 6.76 56.11
C ARG A 323 13.18 7.39 54.72
N LYS A 324 14.31 7.22 54.01
CA LYS A 324 14.46 7.71 52.63
C LYS A 324 13.42 7.11 51.69
N ASN A 325 13.15 5.81 51.80
CA ASN A 325 12.14 5.15 50.98
C ASN A 325 10.71 5.63 51.30
N ILE A 326 10.36 5.76 52.59
CA ILE A 326 9.05 6.27 53.03
C ILE A 326 8.79 7.68 52.51
N ASP A 327 9.80 8.56 52.53
CA ASP A 327 9.68 9.91 51.98
C ASP A 327 9.48 9.91 50.46
N ILE A 328 10.18 9.03 49.73
CA ILE A 328 10.02 8.89 48.28
C ILE A 328 8.60 8.40 47.95
N TRP A 329 8.14 7.32 48.60
CA TRP A 329 6.81 6.78 48.36
C TRP A 329 5.70 7.76 48.73
N ARG A 330 5.88 8.55 49.80
CA ARG A 330 4.95 9.62 50.15
C ARG A 330 4.86 10.64 49.02
N LYS A 331 5.99 11.14 48.52
CA LYS A 331 5.99 12.16 47.46
C LYS A 331 5.33 11.63 46.19
N GLN A 332 5.64 10.40 45.79
CA GLN A 332 5.01 9.76 44.63
C GLN A 332 3.49 9.58 44.82
N CYS A 333 3.05 9.17 46.00
CA CYS A 333 1.63 9.01 46.34
C CYS A 333 0.87 10.35 46.30
N GLU A 334 1.50 11.42 46.80
CA GLU A 334 0.97 12.79 46.78
C GLU A 334 0.83 13.31 45.34
N GLU A 335 1.84 13.11 44.50
CA GLU A 335 1.83 13.49 43.08
C GLU A 335 0.72 12.77 42.31
N LEU A 336 0.58 11.44 42.49
CA LEU A 336 -0.48 10.65 41.86
C LEU A 336 -1.88 11.07 42.32
N ARG A 337 -2.05 11.35 43.62
CA ARG A 337 -3.33 11.82 44.15
C ARG A 337 -3.71 13.19 43.57
N ASN A 338 -2.75 14.11 43.47
CA ASN A 338 -3.01 15.44 42.92
C ASN A 338 -3.37 15.36 41.42
N ALA A 339 -2.70 14.51 40.64
CA ALA A 339 -3.03 14.29 39.24
C ALA A 339 -4.46 13.75 39.06
N GLN A 340 -4.86 12.73 39.84
CA GLN A 340 -6.21 12.16 39.79
C GLN A 340 -7.29 13.13 40.33
N SER A 341 -6.94 13.95 41.30
CA SER A 341 -7.83 15.01 41.80
C SER A 341 -8.06 16.10 40.76
N GLU A 342 -7.05 16.43 39.96
CA GLU A 342 -7.15 17.40 38.87
C GLU A 342 -8.03 16.87 37.73
N GLU A 343 -7.96 15.57 37.43
CA GLU A 343 -8.83 14.87 36.47
C GLU A 343 -10.31 14.96 36.88
N ILE A 344 -10.66 14.72 38.16
CA ILE A 344 -12.03 14.91 38.66
C ILE A 344 -12.48 16.37 38.57
N MET A 345 -11.60 17.31 38.90
CA MET A 345 -11.91 18.74 38.80
C MET A 345 -12.08 19.21 37.35
N GLY A 346 -11.41 18.55 36.40
CA GLY A 346 -11.63 18.74 34.97
C GLY A 346 -13.03 18.31 34.55
N ILE A 347 -13.44 17.09 34.93
CA ILE A 347 -14.78 16.56 34.64
C ILE A 347 -15.88 17.47 35.18
N ARG A 348 -15.74 17.97 36.42
CA ARG A 348 -16.73 18.89 37.02
C ARG A 348 -16.85 20.23 36.28
N ARG A 349 -15.73 20.77 35.80
CA ARG A 349 -15.74 22.03 35.02
C ARG A 349 -16.40 21.84 33.65
N GLU A 350 -16.22 20.68 33.03
CA GLU A 350 -16.89 20.31 31.79
C GLU A 350 -18.41 20.18 32.01
N GLU A 351 -18.84 19.46 33.06
CA GLU A 351 -20.25 19.35 33.47
C GLU A 351 -20.90 20.73 33.78
N GLU A 352 -20.20 21.63 34.47
CA GLU A 352 -20.70 22.99 34.77
C GLU A 352 -20.84 23.87 33.53
N MET A 353 -20.00 23.66 32.50
CA MET A 353 -20.08 24.40 31.24
C MET A 353 -21.22 23.87 30.34
N GLU A 354 -21.50 22.56 30.37
CA GLU A 354 -22.60 21.94 29.61
C GLU A 354 -23.99 22.36 30.11
N MET A 355 -24.14 22.64 31.42
CA MET A 355 -25.40 23.08 32.03
C MET A 355 -25.78 24.55 31.70
N SER A 356 -24.87 25.36 31.16
CA SER A 356 -25.13 26.79 30.88
C SER A 356 -25.82 27.05 29.54
N ASP A 357 -25.92 26.05 28.64
CA ASP A 357 -26.49 26.21 27.30
C ASP A 357 -27.99 25.80 27.20
N GLU A 358 -28.57 25.20 28.25
CA GLU A 358 -29.98 24.72 28.21
C GLU A 358 -31.04 25.80 28.51
N ASP A 359 -30.66 26.99 28.99
CA ASP A 359 -31.62 28.02 29.47
C ASP A 359 -32.19 28.97 28.39
N LEU A 360 -31.91 28.76 27.08
CA LEU A 360 -32.30 29.72 26.01
C LEU A 360 -33.51 29.33 25.14
N GLU A 361 -34.20 28.22 25.40
CA GLU A 361 -35.33 27.78 24.56
C GLU A 361 -36.64 27.59 25.35
N GLU A 362 -37.29 28.70 25.75
CA GLU A 362 -38.68 28.67 26.26
C GLU A 362 -39.63 29.54 25.40
N ASN A 363 -40.65 28.88 24.83
CA ASN A 363 -41.66 29.45 23.92
C ASN A 363 -42.80 30.18 24.70
N PRO A 364 -43.32 31.34 24.23
CA PRO A 364 -44.20 32.19 25.05
C PRO A 364 -45.69 31.97 24.76
N CYS A 365 -46.48 31.51 25.75
CA CYS A 365 -47.93 31.74 25.74
C CYS A 365 -48.61 31.49 27.09
N LYS A 366 -49.02 32.57 27.80
CA LYS A 366 -50.43 32.86 28.15
C LYS A 366 -50.59 34.00 29.17
N LYS A 367 -51.67 34.74 28.96
CA LYS A 367 -52.04 36.05 29.50
C LYS A 367 -52.96 35.93 30.73
N MET A 368 -52.80 36.90 31.65
CA MET A 368 -53.86 37.70 32.29
C MET A 368 -54.56 37.22 33.57
N ARG A 369 -54.35 38.01 34.65
CA ARG A 369 -55.40 38.50 35.58
C ARG A 369 -55.02 39.89 36.10
N MET A 370 -55.50 40.92 35.40
CA MET A 370 -55.69 42.32 35.85
C MET A 370 -56.90 42.30 36.82
N GLU A 371 -56.99 43.03 37.93
CA GLU A 371 -57.17 44.49 37.97
C GLU A 371 -56.82 45.13 39.34
N ASP A 372 -56.63 44.36 40.44
CA ASP A 372 -56.17 44.94 41.74
C ASP A 372 -54.64 45.07 41.85
N THR A 373 -53.92 44.36 40.98
CA THR A 373 -52.46 44.44 40.84
C THR A 373 -52.03 45.67 40.05
N VAL A 374 -52.92 46.30 39.28
CA VAL A 374 -52.57 47.36 38.31
C VAL A 374 -52.15 48.65 38.99
N LEU A 375 -52.80 49.05 40.09
CA LEU A 375 -52.44 50.27 40.85
C LEU A 375 -51.14 50.11 41.65
N SER A 376 -50.90 48.93 42.22
CA SER A 376 -49.62 48.62 42.90
C SER A 376 -48.49 48.42 41.89
N ALA A 377 -48.76 47.78 40.75
CA ALA A 377 -47.81 47.60 39.65
C ALA A 377 -47.49 48.94 38.97
N GLN A 378 -48.44 49.85 38.84
CA GLN A 378 -48.20 51.19 38.32
C GLN A 378 -47.37 52.04 39.29
N THR A 379 -47.56 51.87 40.60
CA THR A 379 -46.73 52.55 41.60
C THR A 379 -45.31 51.97 41.67
N CYS A 380 -45.15 50.65 41.53
CA CYS A 380 -43.83 50.01 41.41
C CYS A 380 -43.15 50.35 40.08
N ALA A 381 -43.87 50.38 38.96
CA ALA A 381 -43.33 50.75 37.65
C ALA A 381 -42.87 52.21 37.63
N LEU A 382 -43.63 53.13 38.22
CA LEU A 382 -43.20 54.52 38.39
C LEU A 382 -41.99 54.65 39.32
N ARG A 383 -41.85 53.75 40.32
CA ARG A 383 -40.68 53.71 41.20
C ARG A 383 -39.45 53.16 40.49
N GLU A 384 -39.60 52.08 39.72
CA GLU A 384 -38.56 51.50 38.86
C GLU A 384 -38.13 52.47 37.76
N GLU A 385 -39.06 53.23 37.18
CA GLU A 385 -38.76 54.29 36.23
C GLU A 385 -38.04 55.46 36.92
N ASN A 386 -38.41 55.81 38.16
CA ASN A 386 -37.69 56.83 38.94
C ASN A 386 -36.27 56.38 39.30
N ASP A 387 -36.09 55.10 39.66
CA ASP A 387 -34.79 54.51 39.96
C ASP A 387 -33.95 54.36 38.69
N SER A 388 -34.55 53.98 37.57
CA SER A 388 -33.92 53.94 36.25
C SER A 388 -33.45 55.34 35.82
N LEU A 389 -34.30 56.37 35.97
CA LEU A 389 -33.94 57.76 35.69
C LEU A 389 -32.86 58.29 36.65
N ARG A 390 -32.84 57.86 37.91
CA ARG A 390 -31.76 58.17 38.86
C ARG A 390 -30.44 57.53 38.42
N TRP A 391 -30.47 56.27 38.00
CA TRP A 391 -29.31 55.56 37.49
C TRP A 391 -28.81 56.17 36.18
N GLN A 392 -29.73 56.63 35.32
CA GLN A 392 -29.40 57.36 34.09
C GLN A 392 -28.79 58.73 34.40
N LEU A 393 -29.31 59.45 35.40
CA LEU A 393 -28.74 60.72 35.85
C LEU A 393 -27.38 60.54 36.51
N ASP A 394 -27.16 59.46 37.28
CA ASP A 394 -25.84 59.13 37.83
C ASP A 394 -24.87 58.67 36.73
N ALA A 395 -25.35 57.97 35.69
CA ALA A 395 -24.55 57.65 34.51
C ALA A 395 -24.15 58.92 33.75
N TYR A 396 -25.08 59.85 33.49
CA TYR A 396 -24.78 61.13 32.86
C TYR A 396 -23.93 62.04 33.75
N ARG A 397 -24.10 61.99 35.07
CA ARG A 397 -23.26 62.72 36.02
C ARG A 397 -21.84 62.18 36.04
N ASN A 398 -21.67 60.86 36.01
CA ASN A 398 -20.38 60.19 35.85
C ASN A 398 -19.75 60.49 34.49
N GLU A 399 -20.54 60.50 33.41
CA GLU A 399 -20.08 60.82 32.06
C GLU A 399 -19.65 62.30 31.96
N VAL A 400 -20.37 63.22 32.61
CA VAL A 400 -19.97 64.64 32.72
C VAL A 400 -18.74 64.83 33.61
N GLU A 401 -18.59 64.05 34.70
CA GLU A 401 -17.36 64.03 35.49
C GLU A 401 -16.18 63.45 34.69
N LEU A 402 -16.43 62.44 33.85
CA LEU A 402 -15.45 61.86 32.92
C LEU A 402 -15.02 62.92 31.90
N LEU A 403 -15.97 63.61 31.27
CA LEU A 403 -15.72 64.67 30.28
C LEU A 403 -15.02 65.90 30.88
N LYS A 404 -15.28 66.24 32.15
CA LYS A 404 -14.54 67.28 32.89
C LYS A 404 -13.11 66.85 33.24
N LYS A 405 -12.92 65.56 33.54
CA LYS A 405 -11.61 64.96 33.81
C LYS A 405 -10.78 64.83 32.52
N GLU A 406 -11.45 64.60 31.39
CA GLU A 406 -10.92 64.53 30.04
C GLU A 406 -10.54 65.92 29.51
N GLN A 407 -11.38 66.95 29.65
CA GLN A 407 -10.99 68.33 29.29
C GLN A 407 -9.85 68.92 30.14
N GLY A 408 -9.65 68.41 31.37
CA GLY A 408 -8.57 68.83 32.26
C GLY A 408 -7.23 68.13 32.05
N LYS A 409 -7.17 67.03 31.28
CA LYS A 409 -5.95 66.23 31.08
C LYS A 409 -5.57 65.98 29.61
N THR A 410 -6.49 66.20 28.68
CA THR A 410 -6.30 65.83 27.27
C THR A 410 -5.84 67.02 26.42
N TYR A 411 -4.61 67.48 26.64
CA TYR A 411 -3.89 68.19 25.58
C TYR A 411 -2.48 67.68 25.29
N ARG A 412 -2.00 66.62 25.96
CA ARG A 412 -0.65 66.06 25.65
C ARG A 412 -0.34 64.57 25.91
N THR A 413 -1.17 63.71 26.52
CA THR A 413 -0.63 62.41 27.01
C THR A 413 -1.45 61.12 26.83
N GLU A 414 -2.77 61.13 26.66
CA GLU A 414 -3.57 59.88 26.72
C GLU A 414 -3.85 59.21 25.34
N GLU A 415 -3.89 59.95 24.23
CA GLU A 415 -3.97 59.36 22.87
C GLU A 415 -2.69 58.61 22.50
N ASP A 416 -1.51 59.13 22.83
CA ASP A 416 -0.23 58.45 22.58
C ASP A 416 -0.15 57.11 23.35
N HIS A 417 -0.63 57.04 24.59
CA HIS A 417 -0.46 55.85 25.44
C HIS A 417 -1.37 54.67 25.05
N THR A 418 -2.58 54.96 24.57
CA THR A 418 -3.51 53.90 24.08
C THR A 418 -3.09 53.38 22.71
N GLN A 419 -2.60 54.26 21.83
CA GLN A 419 -2.03 53.88 20.54
C GLN A 419 -0.72 53.09 20.70
N GLU A 420 0.13 53.47 21.65
CA GLU A 420 1.38 52.76 22.00
C GLU A 420 1.11 51.38 22.63
N GLN A 421 0.08 51.24 23.47
CA GLN A 421 -0.33 49.94 24.00
C GLN A 421 -0.90 49.01 22.91
N GLN A 422 -1.71 49.54 21.98
CA GLN A 422 -2.20 48.76 20.83
C GLN A 422 -1.05 48.36 19.88
N LEU A 423 -0.08 49.25 19.65
CA LEU A 423 1.12 48.96 18.87
C LEU A 423 1.99 47.89 19.54
N HIS A 424 2.17 47.96 20.87
CA HIS A 424 2.92 46.98 21.63
C HIS A 424 2.25 45.60 21.60
N PHE A 425 0.92 45.53 21.73
CA PHE A 425 0.18 44.27 21.61
C PHE A 425 0.32 43.68 20.21
N LEU A 426 0.14 44.49 19.16
CA LEU A 426 0.30 44.04 17.78
C LEU A 426 1.73 43.60 17.47
N GLN A 427 2.72 44.33 18.00
CA GLN A 427 4.13 43.99 17.87
C GLN A 427 4.45 42.66 18.56
N GLN A 428 3.87 42.41 19.75
CA GLN A 428 4.01 41.15 20.47
C GLN A 428 3.34 39.99 19.73
N THR A 429 2.14 40.19 19.17
CA THR A 429 1.45 39.18 18.34
C THR A 429 2.26 38.84 17.09
N MET A 430 2.79 39.84 16.40
CA MET A 430 3.64 39.65 15.23
C MET A 430 4.92 38.88 15.58
N GLN A 431 5.55 39.19 16.72
CA GLN A 431 6.77 38.53 17.17
C GLN A 431 6.53 37.06 17.55
N ASN A 432 5.40 36.76 18.20
CA ASN A 432 4.97 35.40 18.49
C ASN A 432 4.69 34.61 17.20
N MET A 433 4.01 35.24 16.24
CA MET A 433 3.73 34.62 14.94
C MET A 433 5.02 34.37 14.14
N GLN A 434 5.98 35.29 14.18
CA GLN A 434 7.32 35.09 13.58
C GLN A 434 8.05 33.91 14.21
N GLN A 435 8.02 33.77 15.55
CA GLN A 435 8.63 32.63 16.22
C GLN A 435 7.95 31.30 15.86
N GLN A 436 6.63 31.29 15.74
CA GLN A 436 5.88 30.10 15.34
C GLN A 436 6.22 29.69 13.89
N LEU A 437 6.32 30.66 12.98
CA LEU A 437 6.75 30.41 11.60
C LEU A 437 8.19 29.87 11.55
N LEU A 438 9.10 30.38 12.38
CA LEU A 438 10.48 29.89 12.45
C LEU A 438 10.52 28.42 12.92
N ARG A 439 9.74 28.07 13.95
CA ARG A 439 9.61 26.69 14.43
C ARG A 439 9.06 25.76 13.36
N LEU A 440 8.00 26.16 12.67
CA LEU A 440 7.42 25.38 11.57
C LEU A 440 8.42 25.21 10.41
N GLN A 441 9.25 26.22 10.14
CA GLN A 441 10.29 26.14 9.12
C GLN A 441 11.43 25.19 9.53
N GLU A 442 11.80 25.16 10.81
CA GLU A 442 12.76 24.17 11.35
C GLU A 442 12.20 22.75 11.33
N GLU A 443 10.92 22.57 11.69
CA GLU A 443 10.23 21.29 11.61
C GLU A 443 10.13 20.78 10.17
N LEU A 444 9.81 21.65 9.21
CA LEU A 444 9.79 21.29 7.78
C LEU A 444 11.17 20.85 7.28
N LYS A 445 12.23 21.57 7.64
CA LYS A 445 13.60 21.16 7.29
C LYS A 445 13.99 19.83 7.93
N GLY A 446 13.55 19.58 9.16
CA GLY A 446 13.71 18.29 9.83
C GLY A 446 13.01 17.17 9.06
N LYS A 447 11.76 17.41 8.63
CA LYS A 447 10.99 16.45 7.84
C LYS A 447 11.56 16.22 6.44
N GLU A 448 12.12 17.25 5.80
CA GLU A 448 12.83 17.10 4.53
C GLU A 448 14.08 16.23 4.69
N LEU A 449 14.84 16.40 5.78
CA LEU A 449 16.02 15.58 6.07
C LEU A 449 15.63 14.12 6.37
N GLU A 450 14.59 13.90 7.18
CA GLU A 450 14.04 12.56 7.45
C GLU A 450 13.58 11.88 6.14
N LEU A 451 12.94 12.62 5.25
CA LEU A 451 12.49 12.11 3.95
C LEU A 451 13.68 11.73 3.05
N GLU A 452 14.74 12.52 3.04
CA GLU A 452 15.94 12.19 2.24
C GLU A 452 16.68 10.98 2.82
N GLN A 453 16.77 10.87 4.15
CA GLN A 453 17.30 9.67 4.80
C GLN A 453 16.47 8.42 4.47
N ALA A 454 15.13 8.53 4.50
CA ALA A 454 14.25 7.43 4.12
C ALA A 454 14.43 7.01 2.65
N LYS A 455 14.66 7.96 1.74
CA LYS A 455 14.97 7.67 0.33
C LYS A 455 16.33 7.01 0.16
N ASP A 456 17.33 7.40 0.94
CA ASP A 456 18.65 6.75 0.94
C ASP A 456 18.56 5.33 1.47
N GLU A 457 17.82 5.10 2.56
CA GLU A 457 17.52 3.77 3.08
C GLU A 457 16.76 2.92 2.07
N GLN A 458 15.75 3.49 1.39
CA GLN A 458 15.04 2.79 0.32
C GLN A 458 15.98 2.39 -0.82
N ARG A 459 16.86 3.30 -1.27
CA ARG A 459 17.87 2.99 -2.31
C ARG A 459 18.86 1.92 -1.85
N TYR A 460 19.27 1.96 -0.59
CA TYR A 460 20.14 0.94 0.01
C TYR A 460 19.45 -0.43 0.05
N LEU A 461 18.20 -0.48 0.53
CA LEU A 461 17.40 -1.69 0.59
C LEU A 461 17.07 -2.24 -0.81
N GLU A 462 16.78 -1.38 -1.79
CA GLU A 462 16.62 -1.79 -3.19
C GLU A 462 17.91 -2.38 -3.76
N GLY A 463 19.07 -1.82 -3.43
CA GLY A 463 20.38 -2.36 -3.74
C GLY A 463 20.65 -3.71 -3.07
N GLU A 464 20.28 -3.88 -1.80
CA GLU A 464 20.35 -5.16 -1.10
C GLU A 464 19.38 -6.18 -1.70
N VAL A 465 18.16 -5.80 -2.06
CA VAL A 465 17.18 -6.67 -2.74
C VAL A 465 17.70 -7.09 -4.10
N LEU A 466 18.34 -6.20 -4.87
CA LEU A 466 19.02 -6.54 -6.12
C LEU A 466 20.19 -7.50 -5.90
N SER A 467 21.03 -7.25 -4.88
CA SER A 467 22.12 -8.15 -4.49
C SER A 467 21.61 -9.52 -4.02
N PHE A 468 20.52 -9.57 -3.25
CA PHE A 468 19.85 -10.80 -2.87
C PHE A 468 19.19 -11.48 -4.08
N ARG A 469 18.63 -10.73 -5.02
CA ARG A 469 18.06 -11.25 -6.26
C ARG A 469 19.14 -11.82 -7.18
N GLU A 470 20.32 -11.22 -7.22
CA GLU A 470 21.49 -11.74 -7.93
C GLU A 470 22.08 -12.96 -7.23
N LYS A 471 22.15 -12.97 -5.89
CA LYS A 471 22.55 -14.16 -5.11
C LYS A 471 21.54 -15.30 -5.26
N VAL A 472 20.24 -15.01 -5.25
CA VAL A 472 19.17 -15.98 -5.56
C VAL A 472 19.22 -16.40 -7.03
N GLY A 473 19.60 -15.50 -7.93
CA GLY A 473 19.88 -15.76 -9.35
C GLY A 473 21.10 -16.67 -9.56
N GLN A 474 22.15 -16.51 -8.75
CA GLN A 474 23.34 -17.35 -8.74
C GLN A 474 23.08 -18.71 -8.08
N ILE A 475 22.27 -18.76 -7.01
CA ILE A 475 21.76 -20.02 -6.43
C ILE A 475 20.82 -20.75 -7.43
N SER A 476 20.06 -20.00 -8.22
CA SER A 476 19.26 -20.50 -9.35
C SER A 476 20.17 -21.04 -10.48
N CYS A 477 21.26 -20.35 -10.81
CA CYS A 477 22.22 -20.76 -11.83
C CYS A 477 23.06 -21.98 -11.40
N GLN A 478 23.42 -22.10 -10.11
CA GLN A 478 24.03 -23.31 -9.55
C GLN A 478 23.03 -24.47 -9.45
N ARG A 479 21.73 -24.21 -9.22
CA ARG A 479 20.69 -25.25 -9.30
C ARG A 479 20.41 -25.71 -10.72
N GLN A 480 20.58 -24.86 -11.75
CA GLN A 480 20.36 -25.27 -13.13
C GLN A 480 21.39 -26.28 -13.65
N HIS A 481 22.58 -26.38 -13.04
CA HIS A 481 23.56 -27.38 -13.44
C HIS A 481 23.38 -28.77 -12.78
N MET A 482 22.37 -28.95 -11.92
CA MET A 482 22.09 -30.24 -11.27
C MET A 482 20.62 -30.73 -11.36
N PHE A 483 19.75 -30.02 -12.08
CA PHE A 483 18.32 -30.39 -12.21
C PHE A 483 17.83 -30.57 -13.66
N ILE A 484 18.71 -30.99 -14.59
CA ILE A 484 18.31 -31.39 -15.96
C ILE A 484 17.83 -32.85 -16.03
N ASN A 485 17.55 -33.50 -14.90
CA ASN A 485 16.88 -34.80 -14.90
C ASN A 485 15.61 -34.77 -14.03
N LYS A 486 14.45 -34.65 -14.69
CA LYS A 486 13.09 -34.99 -14.22
C LYS A 486 12.69 -34.41 -12.85
N PRO A 487 11.92 -33.30 -12.73
CA PRO A 487 10.49 -33.45 -12.35
C PRO A 487 9.59 -32.22 -12.63
N ALA A 488 9.35 -31.79 -13.87
CA ALA A 488 8.28 -30.80 -14.14
C ALA A 488 6.90 -31.46 -14.32
N LEU A 489 6.86 -32.73 -14.74
CA LEU A 489 5.61 -33.46 -14.98
C LEU A 489 5.00 -34.10 -13.71
N LEU A 490 5.80 -34.28 -12.65
CA LEU A 490 5.37 -34.95 -11.41
C LEU A 490 4.61 -34.03 -10.44
N SER A 491 4.81 -32.70 -10.46
CA SER A 491 4.14 -31.83 -9.46
C SER A 491 2.64 -31.62 -9.75
N VAL A 492 2.22 -31.72 -11.02
CA VAL A 492 0.82 -31.53 -11.42
C VAL A 492 -0.05 -32.74 -11.04
N SER A 493 0.47 -33.97 -11.19
CA SER A 493 -0.27 -35.19 -10.84
C SER A 493 -0.56 -35.29 -9.33
N HIS A 494 0.45 -35.02 -8.50
CA HIS A 494 0.30 -35.06 -7.04
C HIS A 494 -0.70 -34.01 -6.55
N THR A 495 -0.67 -32.79 -7.11
CA THR A 495 -1.61 -31.72 -6.76
C THR A 495 -3.06 -32.14 -7.02
N GLY A 496 -3.35 -32.79 -8.15
CA GLY A 496 -4.69 -33.29 -8.47
C GLY A 496 -5.16 -34.43 -7.54
N ILE A 497 -4.25 -35.35 -7.20
CA ILE A 497 -4.54 -36.47 -6.29
C ILE A 497 -4.83 -35.95 -4.88
N ILE A 498 -4.01 -35.03 -4.37
CA ILE A 498 -4.20 -34.41 -3.04
C ILE A 498 -5.52 -33.65 -2.99
N SER A 499 -5.84 -32.87 -4.03
CA SER A 499 -7.09 -32.12 -4.13
C SER A 499 -8.29 -33.06 -4.06
N THR A 500 -8.28 -34.15 -4.80
CA THR A 500 -9.37 -35.14 -4.82
C THR A 500 -9.52 -35.84 -3.46
N PHE A 501 -8.41 -36.22 -2.83
CA PHE A 501 -8.40 -36.85 -1.51
C PHE A 501 -8.94 -35.92 -0.42
N LEU A 502 -8.51 -34.66 -0.41
CA LEU A 502 -8.98 -33.68 0.57
C LEU A 502 -10.41 -33.21 0.32
N HIS A 503 -10.87 -33.22 -0.92
CA HIS A 503 -12.25 -32.87 -1.26
C HIS A 503 -13.27 -33.83 -0.62
N VAL A 504 -12.92 -35.11 -0.48
CA VAL A 504 -13.78 -36.10 0.20
C VAL A 504 -13.58 -36.14 1.73
N HIS A 505 -12.78 -35.23 2.30
CA HIS A 505 -12.46 -35.17 3.72
C HIS A 505 -12.86 -33.81 4.33
N PRO A 506 -14.13 -33.66 4.79
CA PRO A 506 -14.68 -32.38 5.23
C PRO A 506 -13.96 -31.77 6.45
N PHE A 507 -13.28 -32.60 7.26
CA PHE A 507 -12.52 -32.15 8.44
C PHE A 507 -11.02 -31.97 8.17
N GLY A 508 -10.59 -32.16 6.92
CA GLY A 508 -9.19 -32.16 6.52
C GLY A 508 -8.45 -33.43 6.93
N ALA A 509 -7.16 -33.50 6.56
CA ALA A 509 -6.27 -34.61 6.90
C ALA A 509 -4.91 -34.11 7.37
N ASN A 510 -4.27 -34.85 8.28
CA ASN A 510 -2.90 -34.54 8.68
C ASN A 510 -1.90 -34.93 7.57
N ILE A 511 -0.68 -34.37 7.63
CA ILE A 511 0.33 -34.59 6.59
C ILE A 511 0.79 -36.05 6.53
N GLU A 512 0.84 -36.74 7.67
CA GLU A 512 1.25 -38.15 7.77
C GLU A 512 0.25 -39.08 7.08
N TYR A 513 -1.06 -38.80 7.21
CA TYR A 513 -2.12 -39.58 6.59
C TYR A 513 -2.14 -39.35 5.08
N LEU A 514 -2.04 -38.09 4.66
CA LEU A 514 -1.88 -37.71 3.25
C LEU A 514 -0.64 -38.38 2.63
N TRP A 515 0.49 -38.33 3.32
CA TRP A 515 1.72 -38.98 2.88
C TRP A 515 1.56 -40.49 2.77
N SER A 516 0.92 -41.15 3.74
CA SER A 516 0.68 -42.61 3.69
C SER A 516 -0.20 -43.03 2.50
N TYR A 517 -1.14 -42.17 2.10
CA TYR A 517 -1.99 -42.38 0.92
C TYR A 517 -1.19 -42.24 -0.37
N ILE A 518 -0.39 -41.18 -0.49
CA ILE A 518 0.41 -40.91 -1.70
C ILE A 518 1.58 -41.89 -1.83
N GLN A 519 2.14 -42.38 -0.72
CA GLN A 519 3.21 -43.36 -0.71
C GLN A 519 2.81 -44.68 -1.41
N ARG A 520 1.50 -45.00 -1.44
CA ARG A 520 0.98 -46.14 -2.21
C ARG A 520 1.00 -45.93 -3.73
N LEU A 521 1.06 -44.67 -4.17
CA LEU A 521 1.04 -44.25 -5.58
C LEU A 521 2.44 -43.88 -6.08
N ASP A 522 3.24 -43.21 -5.24
CA ASP A 522 4.64 -42.87 -5.49
C ASP A 522 5.46 -43.07 -4.21
N THR A 523 6.36 -44.06 -4.23
CA THR A 523 7.19 -44.41 -3.07
C THR A 523 8.39 -43.46 -2.85
N LYS A 524 8.62 -42.51 -3.76
CA LYS A 524 9.78 -41.61 -3.72
C LYS A 524 9.52 -40.28 -3.02
N ILE A 525 8.25 -39.95 -2.75
CA ILE A 525 7.87 -38.67 -2.16
C ILE A 525 7.99 -38.69 -0.64
N SER A 526 8.62 -37.66 -0.08
CA SER A 526 8.70 -37.45 1.37
C SER A 526 7.56 -36.57 1.88
N ALA A 527 7.16 -36.73 3.15
CA ALA A 527 6.15 -35.89 3.80
C ALA A 527 6.52 -34.39 3.75
N GLY A 528 7.82 -34.06 3.86
CA GLY A 528 8.29 -32.68 3.77
C GLY A 528 8.28 -32.09 2.35
N GLU A 529 8.30 -32.91 1.30
CA GLU A 529 8.08 -32.44 -0.08
C GLU A 529 6.61 -32.15 -0.35
N LEU A 530 5.75 -33.02 0.19
CA LEU A 530 4.30 -32.87 0.13
C LEU A 530 3.82 -31.60 0.84
N GLU A 531 4.34 -31.35 2.05
CA GLU A 531 4.04 -30.14 2.79
C GLU A 531 4.49 -28.88 2.04
N ARG A 532 5.72 -28.87 1.49
CA ARG A 532 6.24 -27.76 0.69
C ARG A 532 5.41 -27.49 -0.57
N LEU A 533 4.83 -28.52 -1.18
CA LEU A 533 3.93 -28.38 -2.32
C LEU A 533 2.63 -27.67 -1.91
N MET A 534 2.02 -28.11 -0.81
CA MET A 534 0.74 -27.57 -0.33
C MET A 534 0.87 -26.12 0.17
N VAL A 535 1.96 -25.79 0.87
CA VAL A 535 2.28 -24.41 1.28
C VAL A 535 2.43 -23.47 0.07
N ARG A 536 2.91 -23.96 -1.07
CA ARG A 536 3.10 -23.15 -2.29
C ARG A 536 1.78 -22.81 -3.01
N LEU A 537 0.68 -23.49 -2.65
CA LEU A 537 -0.62 -23.37 -3.32
C LEU A 537 -1.71 -22.94 -2.31
N PRO A 538 -1.62 -21.74 -1.72
CA PRO A 538 -2.53 -21.28 -0.66
C PRO A 538 -3.99 -21.12 -1.14
N ASN A 539 -4.19 -20.91 -2.45
CA ASN A 539 -5.52 -20.80 -3.05
C ASN A 539 -6.18 -22.17 -3.28
N MET A 540 -5.47 -23.27 -3.06
CA MET A 540 -5.99 -24.64 -3.22
C MET A 540 -6.01 -25.42 -1.91
N PHE A 541 -5.02 -25.19 -1.04
CA PHE A 541 -4.89 -25.88 0.24
C PHE A 541 -4.72 -24.90 1.38
N GLN A 542 -5.54 -25.07 2.42
CA GLN A 542 -5.48 -24.29 3.65
C GLN A 542 -5.05 -25.18 4.80
N GLN A 543 -4.18 -24.64 5.66
CA GLN A 543 -3.77 -25.28 6.90
C GLN A 543 -4.63 -24.77 8.05
N GLU A 544 -5.25 -25.69 8.77
CA GLU A 544 -6.04 -25.41 9.96
C GLU A 544 -5.48 -26.16 11.16
N PHE A 545 -5.62 -25.56 12.34
CA PHE A 545 -5.32 -26.19 13.61
C PHE A 545 -6.63 -26.58 14.28
N SER A 546 -6.77 -27.85 14.67
CA SER A 546 -7.94 -28.35 15.38
C SER A 546 -7.53 -28.95 16.72
N GLY A 547 -8.16 -28.50 17.81
CA GLY A 547 -7.90 -28.98 19.18
C GLY A 547 -7.57 -27.83 20.13
N VAL A 548 -7.38 -28.14 21.41
CA VAL A 548 -7.03 -27.15 22.46
C VAL A 548 -5.88 -27.71 23.30
N GLY A 549 -4.78 -26.96 23.41
CA GLY A 549 -3.64 -27.34 24.24
C GLY A 549 -2.84 -28.52 23.65
N ALA A 550 -2.68 -29.59 24.44
CA ALA A 550 -1.85 -30.76 24.08
C ALA A 550 -2.44 -31.65 22.95
N THR A 551 -3.68 -31.38 22.51
CA THR A 551 -4.37 -32.11 21.42
C THR A 551 -4.47 -31.30 20.13
N LEU A 552 -3.63 -30.27 19.96
CA LEU A 552 -3.60 -29.45 18.76
C LEU A 552 -3.09 -30.27 17.55
N GLU A 553 -4.00 -30.63 16.65
CA GLU A 553 -3.68 -31.32 15.41
C GLU A 553 -3.62 -30.34 14.24
N LYS A 554 -2.55 -30.46 13.45
CA LYS A 554 -2.38 -29.73 12.19
C LYS A 554 -3.02 -30.51 11.04
N ARG A 555 -4.05 -29.93 10.43
CA ARG A 555 -4.80 -30.55 9.33
C ARG A 555 -4.81 -29.65 8.10
N TRP A 556 -4.84 -30.28 6.93
CA TRP A 556 -4.94 -29.63 5.64
C TRP A 556 -6.33 -29.82 5.05
N LYS A 557 -6.91 -28.75 4.52
CA LYS A 557 -8.18 -28.75 3.80
C LYS A 557 -8.01 -28.25 2.37
N PHE A 558 -8.91 -28.67 1.49
CA PHE A 558 -8.99 -28.19 0.12
C PHE A 558 -9.98 -27.01 0.03
N CYS A 559 -9.51 -25.86 -0.43
CA CYS A 559 -10.28 -24.60 -0.52
C CYS A 559 -10.38 -24.05 -1.96
N GLY A 560 -9.97 -24.83 -2.97
CA GLY A 560 -9.91 -24.37 -4.37
C GLY A 560 -11.22 -23.89 -5.01
N PHE A 561 -12.38 -24.19 -4.41
CA PHE A 561 -13.69 -23.73 -4.89
C PHE A 561 -14.31 -22.62 -4.02
N GLU A 562 -13.69 -22.21 -2.91
CA GLU A 562 -14.25 -21.18 -2.03
C GLU A 562 -14.15 -19.77 -2.64
N THR A 563 -13.14 -19.53 -3.49
CA THR A 563 -13.00 -18.30 -4.30
C THR A 563 -14.08 -18.15 -5.38
N LEU A 564 -14.83 -19.20 -5.70
CA LEU A 564 -15.97 -19.15 -6.63
C LEU A 564 -17.30 -18.86 -5.93
N LYS A 565 -17.36 -18.89 -4.59
CA LYS A 565 -18.59 -18.60 -3.81
C LYS A 565 -18.74 -17.12 -3.45
N SER A 566 -17.74 -16.28 -3.76
CA SER A 566 -17.75 -14.84 -3.49
C SER A 566 -18.06 -13.98 -4.72
N VAL A 567 -18.86 -14.50 -5.67
CA VAL A 567 -19.37 -13.75 -6.82
C VAL A 567 -20.90 -13.70 -6.76
#